data_AF-A0A9C9DCQ9-F1
#
_entry.id   AF-A0A9C9DCQ9-F1
#
_cell.length_a   1.000
_cell.length_b   1.000
_cell.length_c   1.000
_cell.angle_alpha   90.00
_cell.angle_beta   90.00
_cell.angle_gamma   90.00
#
_symmetry.space_group_name_H-M   'P 1'
#
loop_
_entity.id
_entity.type
_entity.pdbx_description
1 polymer ?
#
loop_
_entity_poly.entity_id
_entity_poly.type
_entity_poly.pdbx_seq_one_letter_code
_entity_poly.pdbx_strand_id
1 'polypeptide(L)'
;MNASPDSLQDVPCHPDFRHLRRQRIDSLDLAIDEYEHLGTGARHFHLAADNDENVFLVGLRTVPTDSTGVAHILEHTALCGSKRYPVRDPFFMMIRRSLNTFMNAFTSSDWTAYPFASQNRKDFFNLLDVYLDAVFFSNLDELDFAQEGHRIEFAVPDDPDTELTFKGVVFNEMKGAMSSPVNTLWQTLTKYTFPTTTYHYNSGGDPADIPDLSYEELKAFYARHYHPSNSIFMTYGDIPAVDLQAQFADKVLQHFQRAGEQIAVPDEKRYVAPLNVEEFYALDEAEQSGDKTHIVISWLLGHATDLRTSLTAQLMEGVLLDDSASPLQQALETTELGAAPSPLCGLDDNNKEMTFICGLEG
;
A
#
# COMPACT_ATOMS: atom_id res chain seq x y z
N MET A 1 26.22 -19.53 6.99
CA MET A 1 26.82 -20.51 6.08
C MET A 1 27.43 -19.74 4.93
N ASN A 2 28.69 -20.02 4.61
CA ASN A 2 29.50 -19.23 3.69
C ASN A 2 28.90 -19.27 2.28
N ALA A 3 28.54 -18.12 1.74
CA ALA A 3 28.17 -17.98 0.33
C ALA A 3 29.38 -18.34 -0.53
N SER A 4 29.21 -19.31 -1.42
CA SER A 4 30.18 -19.59 -2.49
C SER A 4 30.36 -18.32 -3.35
N PRO A 5 31.59 -17.99 -3.76
CA PRO A 5 31.86 -16.90 -4.69
C PRO A 5 31.58 -17.36 -6.13
N ASP A 6 30.36 -17.85 -6.39
CA ASP A 6 29.90 -18.09 -7.75
C ASP A 6 29.46 -16.77 -8.37
N SER A 7 30.50 -16.10 -8.87
CA SER A 7 30.50 -15.24 -10.04
C SER A 7 29.51 -14.08 -10.06
N LEU A 8 30.06 -12.88 -9.85
CA LEU A 8 29.76 -11.72 -10.69
C LEU A 8 29.99 -12.08 -12.17
N GLN A 9 29.20 -13.00 -12.74
CA GLN A 9 28.96 -12.99 -14.17
C GLN A 9 28.36 -11.61 -14.45
N ASP A 10 28.93 -10.86 -15.40
CA ASP A 10 28.41 -9.55 -15.83
C ASP A 10 26.93 -9.71 -16.17
N VAL A 11 26.04 -9.47 -15.20
CA VAL A 11 24.61 -9.45 -15.43
C VAL A 11 24.37 -8.21 -16.28
N PRO A 12 23.87 -8.36 -17.52
CA PRO A 12 23.67 -7.21 -18.40
C PRO A 12 22.81 -6.15 -17.70
N CYS A 13 23.33 -4.93 -17.60
CA CYS A 13 22.63 -3.79 -17.04
C CYS A 13 22.79 -2.56 -17.93
N HIS A 14 21.80 -1.68 -17.90
CA HIS A 14 21.82 -0.43 -18.62
C HIS A 14 22.93 0.49 -18.07
N PRO A 15 23.63 1.29 -18.89
CA PRO A 15 24.77 2.12 -18.44
C PRO A 15 24.45 3.08 -17.28
N ASP A 16 23.20 3.53 -17.17
CA ASP A 16 22.73 4.42 -16.10
C ASP A 16 22.41 3.67 -14.79
N PHE A 17 22.56 2.36 -14.77
CA PHE A 17 22.33 1.52 -13.60
C PHE A 17 23.62 0.85 -13.15
N ARG A 18 23.72 0.63 -11.84
CA ARG A 18 24.75 -0.18 -11.22
C ARG A 18 24.12 -1.44 -10.67
N HIS A 19 24.57 -2.61 -11.11
CA HIS A 19 24.26 -3.87 -10.44
C HIS A 19 24.94 -3.93 -9.08
N LEU A 20 24.18 -4.27 -8.05
CA LEU A 20 24.65 -4.30 -6.66
C LEU A 20 24.83 -5.72 -6.15
N ARG A 21 23.86 -6.59 -6.42
CA ARG A 21 23.94 -8.01 -6.07
C ARG A 21 23.01 -8.85 -6.94
N ARG A 22 23.37 -10.13 -7.05
CA ARG A 22 22.53 -11.21 -7.55
C ARG A 22 22.42 -12.27 -6.46
N GLN A 23 21.24 -12.83 -6.25
CA GLN A 23 21.01 -13.96 -5.35
C GLN A 23 20.06 -14.95 -5.98
N ARG A 24 20.51 -16.19 -6.19
CA ARG A 24 19.63 -17.31 -6.57
C ARG A 24 18.80 -17.74 -5.35
N ILE A 25 17.52 -18.00 -5.57
CA ILE A 25 16.61 -18.58 -4.58
C ILE A 25 16.10 -19.91 -5.14
N ASP A 26 16.79 -21.00 -4.79
CA ASP A 26 16.53 -22.32 -5.36
C ASP A 26 15.11 -22.81 -5.08
N SER A 27 14.54 -22.50 -3.91
CA SER A 27 13.17 -22.89 -3.54
C SER A 27 12.09 -22.21 -4.38
N LEU A 28 12.41 -21.09 -5.04
CA LEU A 28 11.51 -20.35 -5.92
C LEU A 28 11.94 -20.45 -7.39
N ASP A 29 13.00 -21.20 -7.68
CA ASP A 29 13.59 -21.38 -9.01
C ASP A 29 13.90 -20.06 -9.78
N LEU A 30 14.21 -18.99 -9.06
CA LEU A 30 14.47 -17.65 -9.64
C LEU A 30 15.76 -17.03 -9.12
N ALA A 31 16.27 -16.01 -9.81
CA ALA A 31 17.36 -15.17 -9.34
C ALA A 31 16.87 -13.74 -9.10
N ILE A 32 17.18 -13.17 -7.94
CA ILE A 32 16.91 -11.76 -7.64
C ILE A 32 18.16 -10.95 -7.96
N ASP A 33 18.03 -10.01 -8.88
CA ASP A 33 19.02 -9.00 -9.19
C ASP A 33 18.61 -7.64 -8.63
N GLU A 34 19.56 -6.97 -7.99
CA GLU A 34 19.37 -5.67 -7.38
C GLU A 34 20.23 -4.63 -8.08
N TYR A 35 19.60 -3.53 -8.51
CA TYR A 35 20.25 -2.43 -9.20
C TYR A 35 19.91 -1.08 -8.56
N GLU A 36 20.78 -0.11 -8.79
CA GLU A 36 20.56 1.30 -8.43
C GLU A 36 20.81 2.19 -9.65
N HIS A 37 19.84 3.05 -9.94
CA HIS A 37 19.98 4.08 -10.97
C HIS A 37 20.95 5.18 -10.47
N LEU A 38 21.98 5.47 -11.25
CA LEU A 38 23.09 6.35 -10.87
C LEU A 38 22.64 7.81 -10.67
N GLY A 39 21.69 8.30 -11.47
CA GLY A 39 21.26 9.70 -11.45
C GLY A 39 20.31 10.04 -10.30
N THR A 40 19.41 9.11 -9.94
CA THR A 40 18.34 9.35 -8.96
C THR A 40 18.49 8.55 -7.67
N GLY A 41 19.26 7.46 -7.68
CA GLY A 41 19.30 6.48 -6.58
C GLY A 41 18.10 5.53 -6.55
N ALA A 42 17.20 5.59 -7.53
CA ALA A 42 16.04 4.69 -7.61
C ALA A 42 16.49 3.22 -7.63
N ARG A 43 15.76 2.37 -6.93
CA ARG A 43 16.08 0.94 -6.79
C ARG A 43 15.30 0.14 -7.82
N HIS A 44 15.94 -0.84 -8.44
CA HIS A 44 15.27 -1.82 -9.28
C HIS A 44 15.61 -3.23 -8.79
N PHE A 45 14.59 -3.98 -8.39
CA PHE A 45 14.69 -5.41 -8.10
C PHE A 45 14.08 -6.20 -9.26
N HIS A 46 14.85 -7.08 -9.87
CA HIS A 46 14.40 -7.93 -10.95
C HIS A 46 14.45 -9.39 -10.50
N LEU A 47 13.30 -10.04 -10.45
CA LEU A 47 13.15 -11.46 -10.15
C LEU A 47 13.18 -12.22 -11.49
N ALA A 48 14.38 -12.54 -11.95
CA ALA A 48 14.60 -13.26 -13.20
C ALA A 48 14.13 -14.71 -13.07
N ALA A 49 13.13 -15.07 -13.86
CA ALA A 49 12.51 -16.39 -13.89
C ALA A 49 12.23 -16.82 -15.34
N ASP A 50 12.25 -18.13 -15.61
CA ASP A 50 11.84 -18.68 -16.91
C ASP A 50 10.30 -18.77 -16.96
N ASN A 51 9.66 -17.61 -17.04
CA ASN A 51 8.20 -17.47 -17.03
C ASN A 51 7.78 -16.37 -18.03
N ASP A 52 6.82 -16.69 -18.89
CA ASP A 52 6.33 -15.78 -19.93
C ASP A 52 5.34 -14.73 -19.40
N GLU A 53 4.74 -14.97 -18.23
CA GLU A 53 3.99 -13.97 -17.49
C GLU A 53 4.94 -13.01 -16.78
N ASN A 54 5.03 -11.79 -17.31
CA ASN A 54 5.88 -10.76 -16.78
C ASN A 54 5.08 -9.80 -15.90
N VAL A 55 5.66 -9.40 -14.77
CA VAL A 55 5.06 -8.48 -13.80
C VAL A 55 5.93 -7.24 -13.66
N PHE A 56 5.28 -6.08 -13.55
CA PHE A 56 5.90 -4.83 -13.15
C PHE A 56 5.17 -4.26 -11.95
N LEU A 57 5.92 -3.66 -11.03
CA LEU A 57 5.40 -2.85 -9.94
C LEU A 57 6.32 -1.64 -9.76
N VAL A 58 5.72 -0.48 -9.54
CA VAL A 58 6.42 0.66 -8.93
C VAL A 58 5.79 0.96 -7.58
N GLY A 59 6.59 0.91 -6.52
CA GLY A 59 6.20 1.23 -5.16
C GLY A 59 6.81 2.54 -4.72
N LEU A 60 6.04 3.34 -3.98
CA LEU A 60 6.40 4.67 -3.50
C LEU A 60 6.11 4.71 -2.00
N ARG A 61 7.03 5.26 -1.20
CA ARG A 61 6.71 5.54 0.21
C ARG A 61 5.80 6.77 0.25
N THR A 62 4.59 6.61 0.77
CA THR A 62 3.56 7.65 0.88
C THR A 62 3.16 7.75 2.34
N VAL A 63 3.67 8.75 3.04
CA VAL A 63 3.56 8.86 4.51
C VAL A 63 2.59 9.99 4.85
N PRO A 64 1.28 9.72 4.98
CA PRO A 64 0.30 10.74 5.35
C PRO A 64 0.53 11.27 6.77
N THR A 65 0.04 12.48 7.03
CA THR A 65 0.18 13.16 8.33
C THR A 65 -1.17 13.56 8.93
N ASP A 66 -2.25 13.03 8.36
CA ASP A 66 -3.65 13.23 8.70
C ASP A 66 -4.49 12.08 8.11
N SER A 67 -5.77 12.02 8.47
CA SER A 67 -6.73 11.04 7.94
C SER A 67 -7.53 11.57 6.76
N THR A 68 -7.01 12.55 6.00
CA THR A 68 -7.74 13.10 4.84
C THR A 68 -7.81 12.12 3.65
N GLY A 69 -7.04 11.03 3.69
CA GLY A 69 -6.97 10.06 2.61
C GLY A 69 -6.13 10.52 1.42
N VAL A 70 -5.25 11.53 1.60
CA VAL A 70 -4.46 12.12 0.50
C VAL A 70 -3.68 11.09 -0.32
N ALA A 71 -3.13 10.04 0.32
CA ALA A 71 -2.42 8.99 -0.39
C ALA A 71 -3.36 8.15 -1.29
N HIS A 72 -4.54 7.82 -0.78
CA HIS A 72 -5.55 7.04 -1.50
C HIS A 72 -6.20 7.83 -2.63
N ILE A 73 -6.56 9.09 -2.39
CA ILE A 73 -7.10 9.98 -3.42
C ILE A 73 -6.06 10.24 -4.51
N LEU A 74 -4.79 10.39 -4.14
CA LEU A 74 -3.72 10.53 -5.11
C LEU A 74 -3.52 9.25 -5.94
N GLU A 75 -3.67 8.09 -5.33
CA GLU A 75 -3.59 6.81 -6.04
C GLU A 75 -4.58 6.75 -7.20
N HIS A 76 -5.85 7.06 -6.93
CA HIS A 76 -6.89 7.18 -7.95
C HIS A 76 -6.59 8.29 -8.97
N THR A 77 -6.32 9.50 -8.49
CA THR A 77 -6.18 10.69 -9.35
C THR A 77 -4.97 10.57 -10.29
N ALA A 78 -3.89 9.90 -9.85
CA ALA A 78 -2.71 9.65 -10.67
C ALA A 78 -3.05 8.88 -11.96
N LEU A 79 -4.09 8.05 -11.92
CA LEU A 79 -4.53 7.18 -13.01
C LEU A 79 -5.56 7.82 -13.95
N CYS A 80 -6.03 9.04 -13.66
CA CYS A 80 -7.05 9.75 -14.45
C CYS A 80 -6.52 10.39 -15.74
N GLY A 81 -5.19 10.57 -15.84
CA GLY A 81 -4.57 11.15 -17.03
C GLY A 81 -3.16 11.63 -16.75
N SER A 82 -2.34 11.63 -17.81
CA SER A 82 -0.93 11.96 -17.71
C SER A 82 -0.46 12.78 -18.90
N LYS A 83 0.78 13.29 -18.84
CA LYS A 83 1.32 14.18 -19.87
C LYS A 83 1.33 13.56 -21.28
N ARG A 84 1.71 12.29 -21.40
CA ARG A 84 1.75 11.56 -22.68
C ARG A 84 0.41 10.96 -23.06
N TYR A 85 -0.41 10.64 -22.07
CA TYR A 85 -1.77 10.11 -22.25
C TYR A 85 -2.80 11.06 -21.62
N PRO A 86 -3.01 12.27 -22.21
CA PRO A 86 -3.89 13.31 -21.65
C PRO A 86 -5.38 13.03 -21.93
N VAL A 87 -5.71 11.77 -22.17
CA VAL A 87 -7.10 11.32 -22.27
C VAL A 87 -7.60 11.02 -20.88
N ARG A 88 -8.90 11.18 -20.67
CA ARG A 88 -9.53 10.85 -19.40
C ARG A 88 -9.57 9.34 -19.17
N ASP A 89 -9.25 8.93 -17.95
CA ASP A 89 -9.29 7.55 -17.46
C ASP A 89 -8.50 6.52 -18.31
N PRO A 90 -7.21 6.79 -18.63
CA PRO A 90 -6.38 5.89 -19.45
C PRO A 90 -6.26 4.50 -18.82
N PHE A 91 -6.19 4.42 -17.49
CA PHE A 91 -6.13 3.16 -16.75
C PHE A 91 -7.34 2.25 -17.04
N PHE A 92 -8.56 2.76 -16.86
CA PHE A 92 -9.79 1.99 -17.15
C PHE A 92 -9.94 1.65 -18.63
N MET A 93 -9.46 2.51 -19.53
CA MET A 93 -9.42 2.19 -20.96
C MET A 93 -8.46 1.04 -21.26
N MET A 94 -7.32 0.98 -20.57
CA MET A 94 -6.33 -0.08 -20.76
C MET A 94 -6.84 -1.45 -20.30
N ILE A 95 -7.63 -1.54 -19.23
CA ILE A 95 -8.27 -2.80 -18.80
C ILE A 95 -8.99 -3.49 -19.97
N ARG A 96 -9.65 -2.72 -20.86
CA ARG A 96 -10.40 -3.25 -22.01
C ARG A 96 -9.59 -3.35 -23.30
N ARG A 97 -8.39 -2.77 -23.34
CA ARG A 97 -7.54 -2.67 -24.54
C ARG A 97 -6.24 -3.48 -24.44
N SER A 98 -6.05 -4.15 -23.32
CA SER A 98 -4.87 -4.92 -22.97
C SER A 98 -5.21 -6.42 -22.89
N LEU A 99 -4.17 -7.26 -22.95
CA LEU A 99 -4.22 -8.69 -22.64
C LEU A 99 -3.63 -8.97 -21.25
N ASN A 100 -3.76 -7.99 -20.34
CA ASN A 100 -3.29 -8.11 -18.97
C ASN A 100 -3.88 -9.34 -18.29
N THR A 101 -3.06 -9.95 -17.45
CA THR A 101 -3.50 -10.96 -16.50
C THR A 101 -3.78 -10.34 -15.13
N PHE A 102 -3.19 -9.18 -14.86
CA PHE A 102 -3.45 -8.37 -13.68
C PHE A 102 -3.20 -6.88 -13.95
N MET A 103 -4.04 -6.01 -13.41
CA MET A 103 -3.85 -4.55 -13.38
C MET A 103 -4.51 -4.02 -12.12
N ASN A 104 -3.77 -3.32 -11.27
CA ASN A 104 -4.34 -2.64 -10.12
C ASN A 104 -3.43 -1.53 -9.60
N ALA A 105 -3.92 -0.84 -8.58
CA ALA A 105 -3.14 0.01 -7.71
C ALA A 105 -3.59 -0.21 -6.26
N PHE A 106 -2.70 0.07 -5.32
CA PHE A 106 -2.92 -0.20 -3.91
C PHE A 106 -2.34 0.90 -3.05
N THR A 107 -3.10 1.32 -2.04
CA THR A 107 -2.63 2.22 -0.98
C THR A 107 -2.62 1.46 0.34
N SER A 108 -1.45 1.36 0.96
CA SER A 108 -1.27 0.87 2.33
C SER A 108 -1.11 2.06 3.29
N SER A 109 -0.69 1.81 4.53
CA SER A 109 -0.56 2.87 5.54
C SER A 109 0.62 3.82 5.29
N ASP A 110 1.70 3.36 4.65
CA ASP A 110 2.91 4.15 4.39
C ASP A 110 3.54 3.95 3.00
N TRP A 111 2.83 3.26 2.10
CA TRP A 111 3.25 3.08 0.71
C TRP A 111 2.07 2.96 -0.25
N THR A 112 2.31 3.35 -1.50
CA THR A 112 1.39 3.19 -2.63
C THR A 112 2.12 2.43 -3.73
N ALA A 113 1.47 1.43 -4.34
CA ALA A 113 2.07 0.63 -5.39
C ALA A 113 1.15 0.45 -6.60
N TYR A 114 1.77 0.41 -7.79
CA TYR A 114 1.08 0.28 -9.06
C TYR A 114 1.57 -0.95 -9.84
N PRO A 115 0.98 -2.14 -9.57
CA PRO A 115 1.31 -3.37 -10.28
C PRO A 115 0.46 -3.66 -11.53
N PHE A 116 1.10 -4.24 -12.54
CA PHE A 116 0.42 -4.96 -13.62
C PHE A 116 1.20 -6.20 -14.06
N ALA A 117 0.51 -7.12 -14.73
CA ALA A 117 1.08 -8.32 -15.31
C ALA A 117 0.52 -8.60 -16.70
N SER A 118 1.34 -9.18 -17.57
CA SER A 118 0.91 -9.63 -18.90
C SER A 118 1.82 -10.74 -19.42
N GLN A 119 1.23 -11.73 -20.08
CA GLN A 119 1.94 -12.77 -20.84
C GLN A 119 2.36 -12.29 -22.24
N ASN A 120 1.79 -11.19 -22.72
CA ASN A 120 2.10 -10.66 -24.04
C ASN A 120 3.16 -9.55 -23.93
N ARG A 121 4.37 -9.79 -24.44
CA ARG A 121 5.48 -8.82 -24.36
C ARG A 121 5.15 -7.44 -24.90
N LYS A 122 4.39 -7.34 -26.00
CA LYS A 122 4.01 -6.03 -26.56
C LYS A 122 3.03 -5.30 -25.63
N ASP A 123 2.06 -6.03 -25.11
CA ASP A 123 1.10 -5.52 -24.15
C ASP A 123 1.77 -5.08 -22.85
N PHE A 124 2.70 -5.88 -22.31
CA PHE A 124 3.53 -5.53 -21.16
C PHE A 124 4.20 -4.17 -21.33
N PHE A 125 4.86 -3.92 -22.48
CA PHE A 125 5.51 -2.63 -22.72
C PHE A 125 4.52 -1.48 -22.97
N ASN A 126 3.30 -1.75 -23.47
CA ASN A 126 2.25 -0.74 -23.56
C ASN A 126 1.76 -0.33 -22.17
N LEU A 127 1.50 -1.30 -21.29
CA LEU A 127 1.10 -1.06 -19.90
C LEU A 127 2.21 -0.35 -19.15
N LEU A 128 3.46 -0.77 -19.34
CA LEU A 128 4.62 -0.12 -18.73
C LEU A 128 4.67 1.36 -19.07
N ASP A 129 4.42 1.71 -20.33
CA ASP A 129 4.40 3.09 -20.78
C ASP A 129 3.32 3.92 -20.07
N VAL A 130 2.11 3.37 -19.98
CA VAL A 130 0.97 4.04 -19.33
C VAL A 130 1.20 4.21 -17.84
N TYR A 131 1.68 3.16 -17.14
CA TYR A 131 1.91 3.20 -15.69
C TYR A 131 3.06 4.15 -15.33
N LEU A 132 4.17 4.13 -16.08
CA LEU A 132 5.28 5.05 -15.82
C LEU A 132 4.86 6.51 -16.00
N ASP A 133 4.08 6.81 -17.05
CA ASP A 133 3.65 8.18 -17.30
C ASP A 133 2.57 8.63 -16.31
N ALA A 134 1.63 7.75 -15.95
CA ALA A 134 0.63 8.02 -14.91
C ALA A 134 1.26 8.32 -13.56
N VAL A 135 2.22 7.50 -13.13
CA VAL A 135 2.87 7.68 -11.83
C VAL A 135 3.76 8.91 -11.79
N PHE A 136 4.62 9.14 -12.78
CA PHE A 136 5.65 10.20 -12.67
C PHE A 136 5.28 11.52 -13.35
N PHE A 137 4.28 11.52 -14.22
CA PHE A 137 3.86 12.69 -14.99
C PHE A 137 2.32 12.81 -15.06
N SER A 138 1.63 12.50 -13.95
CA SER A 138 0.19 12.71 -13.84
C SER A 138 -0.19 14.19 -14.06
N ASN A 139 -1.34 14.42 -14.70
CA ASN A 139 -1.87 15.77 -14.88
C ASN A 139 -2.46 16.33 -13.59
N LEU A 140 -3.00 15.46 -12.72
CA LEU A 140 -3.74 15.81 -11.51
C LEU A 140 -4.77 16.90 -11.77
N ASP A 141 -5.67 16.73 -12.74
CA ASP A 141 -6.69 17.75 -13.04
C ASP A 141 -7.60 17.98 -11.82
N GLU A 142 -7.97 19.24 -11.56
CA GLU A 142 -8.78 19.61 -10.40
C GLU A 142 -10.17 18.97 -10.44
N LEU A 143 -10.74 18.75 -11.63
CA LEU A 143 -12.03 18.06 -11.77
C LEU A 143 -11.90 16.55 -11.56
N ASP A 144 -10.76 15.96 -11.90
CA ASP A 144 -10.48 14.55 -11.60
C ASP A 144 -10.31 14.36 -10.09
N PHE A 145 -9.60 15.27 -9.41
CA PHE A 145 -9.55 15.32 -7.94
C PHE A 145 -10.95 15.44 -7.33
N ALA A 146 -11.80 16.34 -7.84
CA ALA A 146 -13.17 16.53 -7.36
C ALA A 146 -14.07 15.30 -7.63
N GLN A 147 -13.76 14.51 -8.64
CA GLN A 147 -14.46 13.27 -8.95
C GLN A 147 -14.02 12.14 -8.03
N GLU A 148 -12.72 11.87 -7.99
CA GLU A 148 -12.15 10.72 -7.30
C GLU A 148 -12.09 10.93 -5.79
N GLY A 149 -11.70 12.13 -5.33
CA GLY A 149 -11.60 12.47 -3.92
C GLY A 149 -12.94 12.88 -3.32
N HIS A 150 -13.22 14.19 -3.35
CA HIS A 150 -14.46 14.75 -2.83
C HIS A 150 -14.83 16.07 -3.52
N ARG A 151 -16.13 16.37 -3.51
CA ARG A 151 -16.71 17.65 -3.92
C ARG A 151 -18.06 17.87 -3.27
N ILE A 152 -18.53 19.10 -3.33
CA ILE A 152 -19.90 19.46 -2.98
C ILE A 152 -20.73 19.54 -4.28
N GLU A 153 -21.86 18.85 -4.30
CA GLU A 153 -22.80 18.86 -5.42
C GLU A 153 -24.24 18.90 -4.92
N PHE A 154 -25.14 19.50 -5.68
CA PHE A 154 -26.58 19.41 -5.43
C PHE A 154 -27.03 17.93 -5.38
N ALA A 155 -27.98 17.62 -4.49
CA ALA A 155 -28.51 16.28 -4.34
C ALA A 155 -29.11 15.77 -5.67
N VAL A 156 -29.81 16.65 -6.39
CA VAL A 156 -30.21 16.44 -7.78
C VAL A 156 -29.31 17.30 -8.68
N PRO A 157 -28.59 16.68 -9.64
CA PRO A 157 -27.76 17.43 -10.58
C PRO A 157 -28.56 18.52 -11.30
N ASP A 158 -27.96 19.71 -11.42
CA ASP A 158 -28.54 20.90 -12.05
C ASP A 158 -29.80 21.51 -11.38
N ASP A 159 -30.20 21.04 -10.19
CA ASP A 159 -31.29 21.63 -9.41
C ASP A 159 -30.75 22.40 -8.19
N PRO A 160 -30.63 23.75 -8.28
CA PRO A 160 -30.07 24.57 -7.22
C PRO A 160 -30.98 24.72 -6.00
N ASP A 161 -32.25 24.26 -6.09
CA ASP A 161 -33.19 24.27 -4.96
C ASP A 161 -33.01 23.04 -4.06
N THR A 162 -32.19 22.07 -4.46
CA THR A 162 -31.87 20.88 -3.65
C THR A 162 -30.69 21.11 -2.71
N GLU A 163 -30.62 20.31 -1.64
CA GLU A 163 -29.54 20.43 -0.66
C GLU A 163 -28.16 20.08 -1.28
N LEU A 164 -27.11 20.67 -0.70
CA LEU A 164 -25.74 20.36 -1.05
C LEU A 164 -25.28 19.11 -0.29
N THR A 165 -24.64 18.20 -1.01
CA THR A 165 -24.18 16.90 -0.49
C THR A 165 -22.72 16.67 -0.87
N PHE A 166 -21.99 15.92 -0.05
CA PHE A 166 -20.66 15.44 -0.41
C PHE A 166 -20.75 14.26 -1.38
N LYS A 167 -19.98 14.33 -2.47
CA LYS A 167 -19.81 13.27 -3.46
C LYS A 167 -18.33 13.05 -3.74
N GLY A 168 -17.95 11.83 -4.12
CA GLY A 168 -16.58 11.45 -4.43
C GLY A 168 -16.46 9.92 -4.49
N VAL A 169 -15.52 9.38 -5.26
CA VAL A 169 -15.32 7.92 -5.34
C VAL A 169 -14.76 7.41 -4.01
N VAL A 170 -13.59 7.90 -3.62
CA VAL A 170 -12.91 7.53 -2.37
C VAL A 170 -13.75 7.91 -1.15
N PHE A 171 -14.41 9.08 -1.17
CA PHE A 171 -15.32 9.46 -0.09
C PHE A 171 -16.42 8.40 0.16
N ASN A 172 -17.05 7.87 -0.90
CA ASN A 172 -18.09 6.85 -0.75
C ASN A 172 -17.52 5.46 -0.45
N GLU A 173 -16.35 5.14 -1.01
CA GLU A 173 -15.63 3.90 -0.70
C GLU A 173 -15.30 3.82 0.79
N MET A 174 -14.73 4.89 1.35
CA MET A 174 -14.36 4.92 2.76
C MET A 174 -15.56 4.98 3.69
N LYS A 175 -16.69 5.58 3.27
CA LYS A 175 -17.95 5.42 4.00
C LYS A 175 -18.41 3.97 4.06
N GLY A 176 -18.24 3.23 2.96
CA GLY A 176 -18.49 1.79 2.92
C GLY A 176 -17.53 1.03 3.83
N ALA A 177 -16.22 1.28 3.71
CA ALA A 177 -15.19 0.61 4.49
C ALA A 177 -15.35 0.85 6.01
N MET A 178 -15.60 2.10 6.41
CA MET A 178 -15.76 2.49 7.82
C MET A 178 -17.15 2.17 8.40
N SER A 179 -18.06 1.60 7.60
CA SER A 179 -19.29 0.99 8.14
C SER A 179 -19.02 -0.36 8.83
N SER A 180 -17.86 -0.97 8.59
CA SER A 180 -17.44 -2.19 9.27
C SER A 180 -16.97 -1.90 10.71
N PRO A 181 -17.58 -2.54 11.73
CA PRO A 181 -17.09 -2.48 13.10
C PRO A 181 -15.63 -2.94 13.24
N VAL A 182 -15.22 -3.97 12.48
CA VAL A 182 -13.86 -4.51 12.51
C VAL A 182 -12.85 -3.48 11.98
N ASN A 183 -13.19 -2.74 10.93
CA ASN A 183 -12.32 -1.68 10.41
C ASN A 183 -12.23 -0.53 11.40
N THR A 184 -13.35 -0.14 12.03
CA THR A 184 -13.35 0.88 13.08
C THR A 184 -12.52 0.45 14.30
N LEU A 185 -12.61 -0.83 14.68
CA LEU A 185 -11.81 -1.42 15.74
C LEU A 185 -10.32 -1.40 15.39
N TRP A 186 -9.95 -1.76 14.16
CA TRP A 186 -8.57 -1.68 13.67
C TRP A 186 -8.02 -0.26 13.75
N GLN A 187 -8.74 0.73 13.19
CA GLN A 187 -8.30 2.13 13.23
C GLN A 187 -8.18 2.66 14.66
N THR A 188 -9.09 2.25 15.55
CA THR A 188 -9.00 2.59 16.97
C THR A 188 -7.77 1.95 17.62
N LEU A 189 -7.51 0.67 17.34
CA LEU A 189 -6.36 -0.05 17.89
C LEU A 189 -5.04 0.56 17.43
N THR A 190 -4.89 0.86 16.13
CA THR A 190 -3.67 1.45 15.58
C THR A 190 -3.45 2.86 16.10
N LYS A 191 -4.51 3.66 16.30
CA LYS A 191 -4.44 4.98 16.92
C LYS A 191 -3.72 4.97 18.28
N TYR A 192 -3.96 3.95 19.09
CA TYR A 192 -3.34 3.82 20.41
C TYR A 192 -2.06 2.99 20.40
N THR A 193 -1.91 2.04 19.47
CA THR A 193 -0.69 1.23 19.32
C THR A 193 0.45 2.05 18.71
N PHE A 194 0.13 2.95 17.78
CA PHE A 194 1.07 3.75 17.00
C PHE A 194 0.90 5.27 17.16
N PRO A 195 0.95 5.83 18.37
CA PRO A 195 0.54 7.22 18.64
C PRO A 195 1.46 8.31 18.05
N THR A 196 2.61 7.97 17.45
CA THR A 196 3.59 8.97 16.97
C THR A 196 4.01 8.80 15.52
N THR A 197 3.72 7.68 14.89
CA THR A 197 4.07 7.39 13.50
C THR A 197 2.89 7.65 12.56
N THR A 198 3.02 7.38 11.27
CA THR A 198 1.90 7.55 10.33
C THR A 198 0.76 6.55 10.56
N TYR A 199 1.01 5.46 11.29
CA TYR A 199 0.09 4.32 11.38
C TYR A 199 -1.14 4.58 12.27
N HIS A 200 -1.18 5.68 13.04
CA HIS A 200 -2.42 6.12 13.71
C HIS A 200 -3.38 6.89 12.79
N TYR A 201 -2.94 7.28 11.59
CA TYR A 201 -3.80 7.90 10.60
C TYR A 201 -4.43 6.85 9.69
N ASN A 202 -5.66 7.10 9.26
CA ASN A 202 -6.30 6.30 8.23
C ASN A 202 -5.83 6.78 6.85
N SER A 203 -4.85 6.09 6.25
CA SER A 203 -4.31 6.45 4.93
C SER A 203 -5.35 6.34 3.80
N GLY A 204 -6.38 5.50 3.98
CA GLY A 204 -7.52 5.40 3.08
C GLY A 204 -8.44 6.63 3.14
N GLY A 205 -8.47 7.29 4.30
CA GLY A 205 -9.26 8.49 4.57
C GLY A 205 -10.42 8.21 5.54
N ASP A 206 -10.50 8.98 6.60
CA ASP A 206 -11.68 9.01 7.47
C ASP A 206 -12.76 9.85 6.78
N PRO A 207 -14.00 9.34 6.58
CA PRO A 207 -15.04 10.09 5.88
C PRO A 207 -15.34 11.49 6.44
N ALA A 208 -15.05 11.71 7.73
CA ALA A 208 -15.20 13.02 8.35
C ALA A 208 -14.10 14.01 7.95
N ASP A 209 -12.90 13.51 7.62
CA ASP A 209 -11.69 14.30 7.37
C ASP A 209 -11.38 14.42 5.87
N ILE A 210 -11.86 13.49 5.03
CA ILE A 210 -11.70 13.55 3.57
C ILE A 210 -12.08 14.92 2.99
N PRO A 211 -13.23 15.54 3.37
CA PRO A 211 -13.61 16.84 2.85
C PRO A 211 -12.65 18.00 3.17
N ASP A 212 -11.75 17.84 4.14
CA ASP A 212 -10.77 18.85 4.50
C ASP A 212 -9.54 18.84 3.57
N LEU A 213 -9.36 17.80 2.74
CA LEU A 213 -8.26 17.74 1.77
C LEU A 213 -8.42 18.83 0.70
N SER A 214 -7.44 19.71 0.57
CA SER A 214 -7.38 20.66 -0.53
C SER A 214 -6.65 20.09 -1.75
N TYR A 215 -6.99 20.60 -2.94
CA TYR A 215 -6.29 20.26 -4.18
C TYR A 215 -4.80 20.63 -4.15
N GLU A 216 -4.44 21.71 -3.45
CA GLU A 216 -3.03 22.11 -3.29
C GLU A 216 -2.26 21.12 -2.40
N GLU A 217 -2.88 20.58 -1.35
CA GLU A 217 -2.28 19.53 -0.51
C GLU A 217 -2.07 18.24 -1.30
N LEU A 218 -3.03 17.84 -2.15
CA LEU A 218 -2.85 16.70 -3.06
C LEU A 218 -1.61 16.89 -3.96
N LYS A 219 -1.50 18.05 -4.62
CA LYS A 219 -0.35 18.37 -5.48
C LYS A 219 0.97 18.42 -4.71
N ALA A 220 0.96 18.99 -3.51
CA ALA A 220 2.14 19.04 -2.65
C ALA A 220 2.57 17.63 -2.21
N PHE A 221 1.60 16.78 -1.87
CA PHE A 221 1.85 15.38 -1.51
C PHE A 221 2.44 14.60 -2.69
N TYR A 222 1.88 14.77 -3.89
CA TYR A 222 2.44 14.20 -5.12
C TYR A 222 3.88 14.66 -5.38
N ALA A 223 4.13 15.98 -5.37
CA ALA A 223 5.45 16.54 -5.64
C ALA A 223 6.52 16.03 -4.66
N ARG A 224 6.14 15.77 -3.41
CA ARG A 224 7.04 15.24 -2.38
C ARG A 224 7.28 13.74 -2.52
N HIS A 225 6.23 12.94 -2.72
CA HIS A 225 6.31 11.47 -2.61
C HIS A 225 6.55 10.76 -3.94
N TYR A 226 6.14 11.32 -5.08
CA TYR A 226 6.19 10.68 -6.41
C TYR A 226 7.50 10.95 -7.17
N HIS A 227 8.56 11.37 -6.46
CA HIS A 227 9.89 11.52 -7.03
C HIS A 227 10.60 10.15 -7.17
N PRO A 228 11.29 9.83 -8.28
CA PRO A 228 11.92 8.51 -8.47
C PRO A 228 12.97 8.11 -7.42
N SER A 229 13.61 9.07 -6.74
CA SER A 229 14.49 8.77 -5.59
C SER A 229 13.76 8.10 -4.41
N ASN A 230 12.44 8.23 -4.35
CA ASN A 230 11.57 7.60 -3.36
C ASN A 230 10.87 6.34 -3.91
N SER A 231 11.16 5.94 -5.15
CA SER A 231 10.51 4.79 -5.78
C SER A 231 11.37 3.52 -5.75
N ILE A 232 10.69 2.40 -5.72
CA ILE A 232 11.23 1.06 -5.94
C ILE A 232 10.54 0.49 -7.17
N PHE A 233 11.31 0.15 -8.18
CA PHE A 233 10.85 -0.63 -9.32
C PHE A 233 11.05 -2.11 -9.03
N MET A 234 10.03 -2.92 -9.27
CA MET A 234 10.10 -4.37 -9.18
C MET A 234 9.62 -4.98 -10.48
N THR A 235 10.34 -5.97 -10.98
CA THR A 235 9.91 -6.75 -12.15
C THR A 235 10.13 -8.23 -11.94
N TYR A 236 9.34 -9.05 -12.61
CA TYR A 236 9.44 -10.50 -12.60
C TYR A 236 9.19 -11.04 -14.01
N GLY A 237 9.87 -12.14 -14.36
CA GLY A 237 9.63 -12.89 -15.60
C GLY A 237 10.89 -13.04 -16.45
N ASP A 238 10.67 -13.36 -17.73
CA ASP A 238 11.69 -13.69 -18.72
C ASP A 238 12.20 -12.49 -19.56
N ILE A 239 11.67 -11.28 -19.34
CA ILE A 239 12.18 -10.06 -19.97
C ILE A 239 13.49 -9.64 -19.31
N PRO A 240 14.59 -9.47 -20.06
CA PRO A 240 15.86 -9.04 -19.49
C PRO A 240 15.78 -7.69 -18.75
N ALA A 241 16.39 -7.63 -17.56
CA ALA A 241 16.46 -6.42 -16.75
C ALA A 241 16.98 -5.19 -17.51
N VAL A 242 17.95 -5.36 -18.41
CA VAL A 242 18.52 -4.28 -19.22
C VAL A 242 17.50 -3.64 -20.17
N ASP A 243 16.57 -4.43 -20.73
CA ASP A 243 15.54 -3.93 -21.64
C ASP A 243 14.50 -3.10 -20.87
N LEU A 244 14.16 -3.54 -19.65
CA LEU A 244 13.28 -2.83 -18.72
C LEU A 244 13.92 -1.52 -18.24
N GLN A 245 15.19 -1.59 -17.83
CA GLN A 245 15.96 -0.43 -17.39
C GLN A 245 16.09 0.64 -18.48
N ALA A 246 16.21 0.24 -19.76
CA ALA A 246 16.20 1.18 -20.88
C ALA A 246 14.85 1.94 -20.97
N GLN A 247 13.72 1.27 -20.72
CA GLN A 247 12.42 1.95 -20.66
C GLN A 247 12.33 2.90 -19.46
N PHE A 248 12.83 2.50 -18.29
CA PHE A 248 12.81 3.36 -17.10
C PHE A 248 13.68 4.61 -17.30
N ALA A 249 14.88 4.43 -17.85
CA ALA A 249 15.82 5.51 -18.14
C ALA A 249 15.23 6.52 -19.13
N ASP A 250 14.76 6.04 -20.28
CA ASP A 250 14.22 6.88 -21.36
C ASP A 250 12.89 7.55 -20.96
N LYS A 251 11.97 6.83 -20.32
CA LYS A 251 10.63 7.37 -20.09
C LYS A 251 10.54 8.24 -18.85
N VAL A 252 11.34 7.96 -17.82
CA VAL A 252 11.21 8.60 -16.51
C VAL A 252 12.53 9.16 -16.02
N LEU A 253 13.51 8.30 -15.76
CA LEU A 253 14.62 8.62 -14.88
C LEU A 253 15.57 9.68 -15.45
N GLN A 254 15.68 9.82 -16.77
CA GLN A 254 16.48 10.88 -17.41
C GLN A 254 15.98 12.30 -17.11
N HIS A 255 14.72 12.45 -16.67
CA HIS A 255 14.11 13.74 -16.37
C HIS A 255 14.34 14.21 -14.92
N PHE A 256 14.98 13.39 -14.08
CA PHE A 256 15.14 13.65 -12.66
C PHE A 256 16.61 13.59 -12.22
N GLN A 257 16.91 14.35 -11.16
CA GLN A 257 18.15 14.22 -10.40
C GLN A 257 17.82 13.72 -9.01
N ARG A 258 18.78 13.13 -8.30
CA ARG A 258 18.59 12.65 -6.94
C ARG A 258 17.98 13.73 -6.03
N ALA A 259 16.87 13.40 -5.37
CA ALA A 259 16.25 14.26 -4.38
C ALA A 259 17.13 14.38 -3.13
N GLY A 260 17.06 15.53 -2.46
CA GLY A 260 17.77 15.79 -1.20
C GLY A 260 17.03 15.29 0.05
N GLU A 261 15.73 15.01 -0.06
CA GLU A 261 14.91 14.50 1.03
C GLU A 261 14.82 12.97 0.97
N GLN A 262 14.91 12.32 2.13
CA GLN A 262 14.64 10.89 2.28
C GLN A 262 13.37 10.72 3.11
N ILE A 263 12.33 10.18 2.49
CA ILE A 263 11.07 9.83 3.16
C ILE A 263 11.27 8.51 3.91
N ALA A 264 10.93 8.51 5.19
CA ALA A 264 10.99 7.36 6.08
C ALA A 264 9.99 7.52 7.24
N VAL A 265 9.52 6.39 7.76
CA VAL A 265 8.73 6.33 9.00
C VAL A 265 9.70 6.09 10.18
N PRO A 266 9.65 6.88 11.26
CA PRO A 266 10.46 6.64 12.46
C PRO A 266 10.02 5.36 13.20
N ASP A 267 10.77 4.96 14.22
CA ASP A 267 10.30 3.91 15.14
C ASP A 267 9.23 4.46 16.07
N GLU A 268 8.26 3.63 16.43
CA GLU A 268 7.16 3.97 17.30
C GLU A 268 7.58 4.05 18.77
N LYS A 269 6.86 4.90 19.50
CA LYS A 269 7.03 5.08 20.93
C LYS A 269 6.53 3.86 21.70
N ARG A 270 7.43 3.22 22.45
CA ARG A 270 7.09 2.14 23.38
C ARG A 270 6.39 2.66 24.64
N TYR A 271 5.34 1.97 25.05
CA TYR A 271 4.76 2.14 26.38
C TYR A 271 5.57 1.42 27.46
N VAL A 272 5.61 2.01 28.66
CA VAL A 272 6.27 1.42 29.84
C VAL A 272 5.30 0.63 30.73
N ALA A 273 4.00 0.75 30.47
CA ALA A 273 2.92 0.03 31.13
C ALA A 273 1.75 -0.13 30.14
N PRO A 274 0.89 -1.15 30.29
CA PRO A 274 -0.29 -1.31 29.45
C PRO A 274 -1.20 -0.09 29.51
N LEU A 275 -1.72 0.32 28.35
CA LEU A 275 -2.75 1.34 28.22
C LEU A 275 -4.12 0.64 28.14
N ASN A 276 -5.10 1.09 28.92
CA ASN A 276 -6.48 0.63 28.82
C ASN A 276 -7.29 1.76 28.22
N VAL A 277 -8.06 1.46 27.17
CA VAL A 277 -8.87 2.41 26.43
C VAL A 277 -10.25 1.81 26.20
N GLU A 278 -11.27 2.65 26.29
CA GLU A 278 -12.65 2.34 25.92
C GLU A 278 -13.12 3.38 24.90
N GLU A 279 -13.64 2.90 23.77
CA GLU A 279 -14.12 3.71 22.65
C GLU A 279 -15.44 3.12 22.14
N PHE A 280 -16.20 3.93 21.41
CA PHE A 280 -17.53 3.56 20.91
C PHE A 280 -17.56 3.55 19.39
N TYR A 281 -18.35 2.64 18.82
CA TYR A 281 -18.59 2.55 17.39
C TYR A 281 -20.09 2.51 17.11
N ALA A 282 -20.47 2.80 15.86
CA ALA A 282 -21.86 2.80 15.46
C ALA A 282 -22.40 1.37 15.33
N LEU A 283 -23.61 1.13 15.87
CA LEU A 283 -24.38 -0.09 15.69
C LEU A 283 -25.74 0.26 15.11
N ASP A 284 -26.26 -0.62 14.26
CA ASP A 284 -27.62 -0.49 13.75
C ASP A 284 -28.63 -0.57 14.90
N GLU A 285 -29.69 0.25 14.85
CA GLU A 285 -30.72 0.29 15.90
C GLU A 285 -31.35 -1.08 16.18
N ALA A 286 -31.43 -1.94 15.15
CA ALA A 286 -31.92 -3.31 15.27
C ALA A 286 -30.97 -4.24 16.07
N GLU A 287 -29.70 -3.87 16.20
CA GLU A 287 -28.65 -4.66 16.87
C GLU A 287 -28.30 -4.17 18.27
N GLN A 288 -28.88 -3.05 18.73
CA GLN A 288 -28.58 -2.42 20.03
C GLN A 288 -28.88 -3.27 21.28
N SER A 289 -29.45 -4.46 21.13
CA SER A 289 -29.93 -5.29 22.26
C SER A 289 -29.11 -6.56 22.53
N GLY A 290 -27.86 -6.65 22.05
CA GLY A 290 -27.01 -7.84 22.22
C GLY A 290 -25.61 -7.59 22.75
N ASP A 291 -24.92 -8.69 23.10
CA ASP A 291 -23.48 -8.73 23.39
C ASP A 291 -22.72 -8.45 22.09
N LYS A 292 -22.26 -7.20 21.93
CA LYS A 292 -21.59 -6.67 20.74
C LYS A 292 -20.27 -5.99 21.12
N THR A 293 -19.67 -6.38 22.25
CA THR A 293 -18.45 -5.72 22.70
C THR A 293 -17.25 -6.37 22.03
N HIS A 294 -16.31 -5.57 21.55
CA HIS A 294 -15.02 -6.07 21.13
C HIS A 294 -13.99 -5.77 22.21
N ILE A 295 -13.26 -6.79 22.66
CA ILE A 295 -12.17 -6.65 23.62
C ILE A 295 -10.91 -7.20 22.98
N VAL A 296 -10.00 -6.31 22.59
CA VAL A 296 -8.72 -6.68 21.99
C VAL A 296 -7.55 -6.16 22.81
N ILE A 297 -6.46 -6.93 22.79
CA ILE A 297 -5.18 -6.56 23.38
C ILE A 297 -4.15 -6.61 22.25
N SER A 298 -3.32 -5.57 22.18
CA SER A 298 -2.28 -5.42 21.17
C SER A 298 -0.92 -5.26 21.83
N TRP A 299 0.09 -5.91 21.26
CA TRP A 299 1.49 -5.76 21.62
C TRP A 299 2.28 -5.29 20.40
N LEU A 300 2.90 -4.12 20.51
CA LEU A 300 3.90 -3.67 19.55
C LEU A 300 5.16 -4.54 19.69
N LEU A 301 5.58 -5.18 18.60
CA LEU A 301 6.75 -6.04 18.49
C LEU A 301 7.90 -5.32 17.76
N GLY A 302 8.95 -6.03 17.33
CA GLY A 302 10.09 -5.45 16.61
C GLY A 302 9.82 -5.15 15.14
N HIS A 303 10.87 -4.75 14.42
CA HIS A 303 10.78 -4.41 12.99
C HIS A 303 10.38 -5.61 12.13
N ALA A 304 9.41 -5.41 11.22
CA ALA A 304 8.99 -6.42 10.25
C ALA A 304 10.13 -6.80 9.27
N THR A 305 11.07 -5.86 9.05
CA THR A 305 12.23 -6.08 8.16
C THR A 305 13.40 -6.83 8.81
N ASP A 306 13.39 -7.05 10.13
CA ASP A 306 14.33 -7.96 10.78
C ASP A 306 13.82 -9.40 10.65
N LEU A 307 14.37 -10.12 9.68
CA LEU A 307 13.99 -11.50 9.35
C LEU A 307 13.99 -12.44 10.56
N ARG A 308 14.93 -12.30 11.49
CA ARG A 308 14.96 -13.18 12.68
C ARG A 308 13.78 -12.88 13.58
N THR A 309 13.51 -11.59 13.81
CA THR A 309 12.42 -11.14 14.67
C THR A 309 11.07 -11.47 14.06
N SER A 310 10.87 -11.22 12.76
CA SER A 310 9.66 -11.59 12.01
C SER A 310 9.39 -13.10 12.05
N LEU A 311 10.36 -13.94 11.70
CA LEU A 311 10.19 -15.41 11.77
C LEU A 311 9.92 -15.91 13.20
N THR A 312 10.50 -15.26 14.21
CA THR A 312 10.23 -15.60 15.62
C THR A 312 8.79 -15.25 15.99
N ALA A 313 8.30 -14.09 15.53
CA ALA A 313 6.92 -13.66 15.76
C ALA A 313 5.91 -14.56 15.03
N GLN A 314 6.17 -14.96 13.79
CA GLN A 314 5.34 -15.90 13.03
C GLN A 314 5.30 -17.28 13.70
N LEU A 315 6.44 -17.79 14.18
CA LEU A 315 6.46 -19.05 14.93
C LEU A 315 5.66 -18.93 16.24
N MET A 316 5.78 -17.80 16.94
CA MET A 316 5.02 -17.55 18.16
C MET A 316 3.51 -17.51 17.88
N GLU A 317 3.09 -16.80 16.85
CA GLU A 317 1.70 -16.71 16.43
C GLU A 317 1.16 -18.08 16.03
N GLY A 318 1.88 -18.86 15.22
CA GLY A 318 1.48 -20.23 14.89
C GLY A 318 1.32 -21.13 16.12
N VAL A 319 2.25 -21.05 17.09
CA VAL A 319 2.13 -21.82 18.34
C VAL A 319 0.94 -21.37 19.19
N LEU A 320 0.51 -20.11 19.10
CA LEU A 320 -0.56 -19.57 19.95
C LEU A 320 -1.95 -19.66 19.30
N LEU A 321 -2.05 -19.49 17.97
CA LEU A 321 -3.30 -19.21 17.26
C LEU A 321 -3.60 -20.10 16.03
N ASP A 322 -2.65 -20.90 15.53
CA ASP A 322 -2.79 -21.57 14.20
C ASP A 322 -4.02 -22.48 14.05
N ASP A 323 -4.37 -23.25 15.09
CA ASP A 323 -5.55 -24.11 15.08
C ASP A 323 -6.25 -24.17 16.45
N SER A 324 -7.43 -24.80 16.51
CA SER A 324 -8.23 -24.93 17.75
C SER A 324 -7.54 -25.71 18.88
N ALA A 325 -6.42 -26.38 18.63
CA ALA A 325 -5.58 -27.01 19.66
C ALA A 325 -4.45 -26.08 20.15
N SER A 326 -4.17 -24.98 19.46
CA SER A 326 -3.27 -23.94 19.94
C SER A 326 -3.83 -23.31 21.22
N PRO A 327 -3.01 -23.14 22.28
CA PRO A 327 -3.47 -22.82 23.62
C PRO A 327 -4.24 -21.50 23.73
N LEU A 328 -3.85 -20.46 22.97
CA LEU A 328 -4.57 -19.19 23.02
C LEU A 328 -5.86 -19.27 22.20
N GLN A 329 -5.81 -19.87 21.00
CA GLN A 329 -7.01 -20.09 20.19
C GLN A 329 -8.06 -20.91 20.97
N GLN A 330 -7.66 -22.03 21.57
CA GLN A 330 -8.53 -22.86 22.39
C GLN A 330 -9.15 -22.06 23.55
N ALA A 331 -8.36 -21.23 24.24
CA ALA A 331 -8.86 -20.41 25.34
C ALA A 331 -9.87 -19.36 24.87
N LEU A 332 -9.66 -18.74 23.70
CA LEU A 332 -10.57 -17.76 23.12
C LEU A 332 -11.85 -18.40 22.56
N GLU A 333 -11.77 -19.61 21.98
CA GLU A 333 -12.93 -20.32 21.44
C GLU A 333 -13.83 -20.96 22.50
N THR A 334 -13.27 -21.32 23.66
CA THR A 334 -13.99 -22.07 24.71
C THR A 334 -14.40 -21.24 25.91
N THR A 335 -14.05 -19.96 25.94
CA THR A 335 -14.44 -19.03 27.01
C THR A 335 -15.93 -18.68 26.95
N GLU A 336 -16.54 -18.45 28.11
CA GLU A 336 -17.91 -17.96 28.23
C GLU A 336 -17.99 -16.42 28.23
N LEU A 337 -16.85 -15.72 28.08
CA LEU A 337 -16.75 -14.26 28.20
C LEU A 337 -17.08 -13.48 26.91
N GLY A 338 -17.19 -14.16 25.78
CA GLY A 338 -17.52 -13.57 24.47
C GLY A 338 -18.02 -14.64 23.51
N ALA A 339 -18.54 -14.24 22.36
CA ALA A 339 -19.13 -15.15 21.38
C ALA A 339 -18.08 -15.86 20.50
N ALA A 340 -16.98 -15.18 20.15
CA ALA A 340 -15.92 -15.72 19.29
C ALA A 340 -14.58 -14.98 19.50
N PRO A 341 -13.45 -15.57 19.06
CA PRO A 341 -12.20 -14.84 18.89
C PRO A 341 -12.38 -13.62 17.98
N SER A 342 -11.74 -12.50 18.32
CA SER A 342 -11.79 -11.29 17.50
C SER A 342 -11.22 -11.56 16.09
N PRO A 343 -11.82 -10.98 15.02
CA PRO A 343 -11.27 -11.05 13.67
C PRO A 343 -9.88 -10.42 13.51
N LEU A 344 -9.42 -9.64 14.49
CA LEU A 344 -8.09 -9.05 14.51
C LEU A 344 -7.02 -9.96 15.13
N CYS A 345 -7.36 -11.14 15.65
CA CYS A 345 -6.38 -12.03 16.28
C CYS A 345 -5.31 -12.45 15.27
N GLY A 346 -4.03 -12.38 15.68
CA GLY A 346 -2.90 -12.79 14.85
C GLY A 346 -1.73 -11.83 14.91
N LEU A 347 -0.78 -12.05 14.02
CA LEU A 347 0.37 -11.18 13.77
C LEU A 347 0.06 -10.27 12.58
N ASP A 348 0.14 -8.96 12.78
CA ASP A 348 0.20 -7.98 11.70
C ASP A 348 1.66 -7.57 11.47
N ASP A 349 2.15 -7.79 10.25
CA ASP A 349 3.50 -7.43 9.81
C ASP A 349 3.51 -6.46 8.62
N ASN A 350 2.39 -5.78 8.37
CA ASN A 350 2.24 -4.80 7.30
C ASN A 350 2.92 -3.46 7.60
N ASN A 351 3.01 -3.08 8.88
CA ASN A 351 3.66 -1.85 9.33
C ASN A 351 5.18 -2.05 9.54
N LYS A 352 5.94 -0.94 9.66
CA LYS A 352 7.39 -1.00 9.93
C LYS A 352 7.75 -1.83 11.17
N GLU A 353 6.94 -1.72 12.23
CA GLU A 353 7.01 -2.54 13.43
C GLU A 353 5.75 -3.41 13.50
N MET A 354 5.95 -4.71 13.76
CA MET A 354 4.85 -5.67 13.78
C MET A 354 3.99 -5.49 15.03
N THR A 355 2.76 -6.00 14.97
CA THR A 355 1.83 -6.03 16.10
C THR A 355 1.28 -7.43 16.28
N PHE A 356 1.25 -7.94 17.51
CA PHE A 356 0.49 -9.16 17.82
C PHE A 356 -0.79 -8.77 18.54
N ILE A 357 -1.91 -9.35 18.13
CA ILE A 357 -3.24 -8.98 18.61
C ILE A 357 -3.96 -10.26 19.03
N CYS A 358 -4.70 -10.19 20.13
CA CYS A 358 -5.67 -11.21 20.49
C CYS A 358 -6.85 -10.61 21.22
N GLY A 359 -8.01 -11.24 21.14
CA GLY A 359 -9.21 -10.70 21.76
C GLY A 359 -10.46 -11.53 21.49
N LEU A 360 -11.59 -11.00 21.93
CA LEU A 360 -12.91 -11.57 21.74
C LEU A 360 -13.83 -10.55 21.08
N GLU A 361 -14.86 -11.06 20.41
CA GLU A 361 -16.03 -10.31 19.98
C GLU A 361 -17.31 -10.93 20.54
N GLY A 362 -18.35 -10.11 20.62
CA GLY A 362 -19.67 -10.48 21.10
C GLY A 362 -19.76 -10.33 22.60
#